data_AF-A0A2D3WLC0-F1
#
_entry.id   AF-A0A2D3WLC0-F1
#
_cell.length_a   1.000
_cell.length_b   1.000
_cell.length_c   1.000
_cell.angle_alpha   90.00
_cell.angle_beta   90.00
_cell.angle_gamma   90.00
#
_symmetry.space_group_name_H-M   'P 1'
#
loop_
_entity.id
_entity.type
_entity.pdbx_description
1 polymer ?
#
loop_
_entity_poly.entity_id
_entity_poly.type
_entity_poly.pdbx_seq_one_letter_code
_entity_poly.pdbx_strand_id
1 'polypeptide(L)'
;MGYDILNRINVLVKKTYYTYERFQVNATFALLYHEKPLSVVELSSYVRISDQLMQLDENHYFIIFSFTEQDNAFKASQNLVHNLDIHFKNSTSCVALDTFDPSKTYQNVLNRLKQIMTETRKNPYVRIETEDILYR
;
A
#
# COMPACT_ATOMS: atom_id res chain seq x y z
N MET A 1 -7.45 -9.34 -12.13
CA MET A 1 -6.13 -9.62 -11.50
C MET A 1 -5.77 -11.07 -11.81
N GLY A 2 -4.62 -11.31 -12.46
CA GLY A 2 -4.22 -12.65 -12.90
C GLY A 2 -3.79 -13.56 -11.74
N TYR A 3 -3.86 -14.88 -11.94
CA TYR A 3 -3.47 -15.90 -10.97
C TYR A 3 -2.04 -15.70 -10.44
N ASP A 4 -1.10 -15.34 -11.33
CA ASP A 4 0.30 -15.12 -10.98
C ASP A 4 0.50 -13.95 -10.01
N ILE A 5 -0.31 -12.89 -10.14
CA ILE A 5 -0.23 -11.71 -9.26
C ILE A 5 -0.67 -12.09 -7.84
N LEU A 6 -1.77 -12.84 -7.71
CA LEU A 6 -2.25 -13.31 -6.41
C LEU A 6 -1.23 -14.21 -5.71
N ASN A 7 -0.57 -15.09 -6.45
CA ASN A 7 0.49 -15.92 -5.91
C ASN A 7 1.69 -15.11 -5.44
N ARG A 8 2.09 -14.08 -6.19
CA ARG A 8 3.19 -13.18 -5.78
C ARG A 8 2.84 -12.40 -4.52
N ILE A 9 1.62 -11.88 -4.40
CA ILE A 9 1.15 -11.21 -3.16
C ILE A 9 1.17 -12.20 -2.00
N ASN A 10 0.66 -13.42 -2.18
CA ASN A 10 0.67 -14.47 -1.16
C ASN A 10 2.09 -14.76 -0.64
N VAL A 11 3.05 -14.91 -1.56
CA VAL A 11 4.47 -15.12 -1.20
C VAL A 11 5.03 -13.93 -0.43
N LEU A 12 4.76 -12.70 -0.87
CA LEU A 12 5.25 -11.49 -0.20
C LEU A 12 4.66 -11.36 1.21
N VAL A 13 3.35 -11.50 1.37
CA VAL A 13 2.67 -11.43 2.68
C VAL A 13 3.22 -12.49 3.63
N LYS A 14 3.36 -13.74 3.18
CA LYS A 14 3.96 -14.81 3.99
C LYS A 14 5.40 -14.51 4.40
N LYS A 15 6.21 -13.94 3.49
CA LYS A 15 7.59 -13.55 3.80
C LYS A 15 7.62 -12.45 4.87
N THR A 16 6.71 -11.47 4.79
CA THR A 16 6.58 -10.41 5.81
C THR A 16 6.17 -10.99 7.17
N TYR A 17 5.19 -11.90 7.20
CA TYR A 17 4.80 -12.57 8.45
C TYR A 17 5.92 -13.40 9.05
N TYR A 18 6.66 -14.15 8.23
CA TYR A 18 7.84 -14.89 8.68
C TYR A 18 8.92 -13.97 9.29
N THR A 19 9.10 -12.78 8.69
CA THR A 19 10.06 -11.78 9.17
C THR A 19 9.63 -11.23 10.53
N TYR A 20 8.34 -10.94 10.69
CA TYR A 20 7.77 -10.55 11.97
C TYR A 20 7.93 -11.64 13.03
N GLU A 21 7.57 -12.90 12.73
CA GLU A 21 7.71 -14.01 13.68
C GLU A 21 9.14 -14.15 14.18
N ARG A 22 10.13 -14.00 13.29
CA ARG A 22 11.55 -14.21 13.61
C ARG A 22 12.19 -13.02 14.33
N PHE A 23 11.82 -11.80 13.98
CA PHE A 23 12.54 -10.60 14.43
C PHE A 23 11.68 -9.62 15.23
N GLN A 24 10.38 -9.88 15.35
CA GLN A 24 9.40 -9.03 16.04
C GLN A 24 9.37 -7.59 15.51
N VAL A 25 9.56 -7.45 14.19
CA VAL A 25 9.53 -6.15 13.53
C VAL A 25 8.27 -6.02 12.67
N ASN A 26 7.50 -4.97 12.94
CA ASN A 26 6.26 -4.67 12.24
C ASN A 26 6.50 -4.24 10.79
N ALA A 27 5.47 -4.41 9.96
CA ALA A 27 5.39 -3.81 8.63
C ALA A 27 4.03 -3.10 8.51
N THR A 28 3.77 -2.44 7.38
CA THR A 28 2.42 -1.98 7.04
C THR A 28 2.14 -2.29 5.58
N PHE A 29 0.96 -2.84 5.31
CA PHE A 29 0.53 -3.11 3.95
C PHE A 29 -0.20 -1.89 3.40
N ALA A 30 0.06 -1.58 2.14
CA ALA A 30 -0.49 -0.42 1.48
C ALA A 30 -0.92 -0.72 0.05
N LEU A 31 -1.97 -0.03 -0.39
CA LEU A 31 -2.42 -0.01 -1.77
C LEU A 31 -2.41 1.42 -2.26
N LEU A 32 -1.55 1.72 -3.21
CA LEU A 32 -1.50 2.99 -3.92
C LEU A 32 -2.39 2.88 -5.16
N TYR A 33 -3.19 3.92 -5.39
CA TYR A 33 -3.89 4.19 -6.64
C TYR A 33 -3.32 5.45 -7.27
N HIS A 34 -3.09 5.43 -8.59
CA HIS A 34 -2.89 6.63 -9.40
C HIS A 34 -3.79 6.59 -10.63
N GLU A 35 -4.30 7.74 -11.09
CA GLU A 35 -5.23 7.79 -12.22
C GLU A 35 -4.56 7.37 -13.53
N LYS A 36 -3.28 7.70 -13.70
CA LYS A 36 -2.47 7.34 -14.86
C LYS A 36 -1.55 6.17 -14.54
N PRO A 37 -1.19 5.33 -15.53
CA PRO A 37 -0.17 4.32 -15.32
C PRO A 37 1.18 4.94 -14.97
N LEU A 38 1.76 4.49 -13.86
CA LEU A 38 3.10 4.84 -13.42
C LEU A 38 4.10 3.73 -13.77
N SER A 39 5.31 4.13 -14.15
CA SER A 39 6.43 3.21 -14.25
C SER A 39 6.82 2.72 -12.85
N VAL A 40 6.94 1.39 -12.66
CA VAL A 40 7.41 0.82 -11.39
C VAL A 40 8.81 1.31 -11.04
N VAL A 41 9.67 1.49 -12.05
CA VAL A 41 11.04 2.00 -11.86
C VAL A 41 11.01 3.42 -11.32
N GLU A 42 10.15 4.27 -11.89
CA GLU A 42 10.01 5.66 -11.44
C GLU A 42 9.38 5.72 -10.04
N LEU A 43 8.31 4.96 -9.80
CA LEU A 43 7.65 4.88 -8.50
C LEU A 43 8.61 4.36 -7.41
N SER A 44 9.53 3.46 -7.76
CA SER A 44 10.54 2.93 -6.83
C SER A 44 11.51 3.98 -6.29
N SER A 45 11.65 5.13 -6.96
CA SER A 45 12.48 6.24 -6.49
C SER A 45 11.87 7.01 -5.30
N TYR A 46 10.58 6.83 -5.04
CA TYR A 46 9.83 7.51 -3.98
C TYR A 46 9.56 6.63 -2.75
N VAL A 47 9.93 5.35 -2.81
CA VAL A 47 9.82 4.38 -1.71
C VAL A 47 11.22 3.98 -1.23
N ARG A 48 11.36 3.48 0.00
CA ARG A 48 12.68 3.07 0.49
C ARG A 48 13.12 1.79 -0.21
N ILE A 49 14.43 1.59 -0.35
CA ILE A 49 15.02 0.36 -0.91
C ILE A 49 14.60 -0.89 -0.11
N SER A 50 14.34 -0.74 1.19
CA SER A 50 13.85 -1.82 2.05
C SER A 50 12.38 -2.17 1.82
N ASP A 51 11.59 -1.24 1.29
CA ASP A 51 10.17 -1.43 1.03
C ASP A 51 9.99 -2.32 -0.20
N GLN A 52 8.88 -3.05 -0.24
CA GLN A 52 8.53 -3.86 -1.41
C GLN A 52 7.48 -3.11 -2.23
N LEU A 53 7.68 -3.03 -3.54
CA LEU A 53 6.74 -2.40 -4.47
C LEU A 53 6.38 -3.40 -5.58
N MET A 54 5.08 -3.53 -5.86
CA MET A 54 4.56 -4.41 -6.91
C MET A 54 3.37 -3.78 -7.61
N GLN A 55 3.41 -3.71 -8.95
CA GLN A 55 2.25 -3.36 -9.74
C GLN A 55 1.21 -4.49 -9.74
N LEU A 56 -0.06 -4.14 -9.49
CA LEU A 56 -1.18 -5.09 -9.46
C LEU A 56 -2.02 -5.05 -10.74
N ASP A 57 -2.20 -3.84 -11.28
CA ASP A 57 -2.83 -3.56 -12.56
C ASP A 57 -2.32 -2.20 -13.08
N GLU A 58 -2.98 -1.62 -14.08
CA GLU A 58 -2.54 -0.36 -14.69
C GLU A 58 -2.40 0.79 -13.69
N ASN A 59 -3.27 0.84 -12.67
CA ASN A 59 -3.44 2.00 -11.80
C ASN A 59 -3.21 1.69 -10.31
N HIS A 60 -3.05 0.42 -9.94
CA HIS A 60 -2.88 -0.01 -8.56
C HIS A 60 -1.52 -0.65 -8.30
N TYR A 61 -0.93 -0.27 -7.17
CA TYR A 61 0.38 -0.73 -6.73
C TYR A 61 0.30 -1.18 -5.28
N PHE A 62 0.77 -2.39 -5.01
CA PHE A 62 0.92 -2.92 -3.67
C PHE A 62 2.28 -2.51 -3.10
N ILE A 63 2.26 -1.94 -1.91
CA ILE A 63 3.46 -1.54 -1.19
C ILE A 63 3.49 -2.25 0.16
N ILE A 64 4.65 -2.76 0.54
CA ILE A 64 4.94 -3.20 1.90
C ILE A 64 5.95 -2.22 2.47
N PHE A 65 5.51 -1.39 3.41
CA PHE A 65 6.40 -0.56 4.20
C PHE A 65 7.09 -1.47 5.22
N SER A 66 8.29 -1.93 4.88
CA SER A 66 9.05 -2.87 5.71
C SER A 66 9.50 -2.14 6.98
N PHE A 67 9.48 -2.85 8.11
CA PHE A 67 10.00 -2.32 9.39
C PHE A 67 9.32 -1.01 9.83
N THR A 68 8.04 -0.84 9.49
CA THR A 68 7.32 0.43 9.62
C THR A 68 5.91 0.17 10.14
N GLU A 69 5.59 0.75 11.30
CA GLU A 69 4.25 0.75 11.88
C GLU A 69 3.31 1.74 11.18
N GLN A 70 2.00 1.58 11.38
CA GLN A 70 0.97 2.28 10.61
C GLN A 70 1.11 3.80 10.66
N ASP A 71 1.35 4.42 11.83
CA ASP A 71 1.53 5.87 11.95
C ASP A 71 2.70 6.41 11.11
N ASN A 72 3.79 5.65 11.06
CA ASN A 72 4.97 6.01 10.28
C ASN A 72 4.75 5.72 8.78
N ALA A 73 4.00 4.67 8.44
CA ALA A 73 3.58 4.39 7.08
C ALA A 73 2.61 5.45 6.56
N PHE A 74 1.76 6.01 7.42
CA PHE A 74 0.88 7.14 7.10
C PHE A 74 1.70 8.37 6.71
N LYS A 75 2.71 8.74 7.52
CA LYS A 75 3.64 9.84 7.19
C LYS A 75 4.45 9.56 5.93
N ALA A 76 4.91 8.33 5.73
CA ALA A 76 5.60 7.93 4.50
C ALA A 76 4.69 8.06 3.27
N SER A 77 3.41 7.71 3.42
CA SER A 77 2.39 7.85 2.38
C SER A 77 2.10 9.32 2.06
N GLN A 78 2.09 10.21 3.07
CA GLN A 78 1.96 11.65 2.85
C GLN A 78 3.10 12.19 1.98
N ASN A 79 4.35 11.80 2.30
CA ASN A 79 5.51 12.18 1.50
C ASN A 79 5.46 11.59 0.08
N LEU A 80 5.03 10.33 -0.06
CA LEU A 80 4.86 9.67 -1.36
C LEU A 80 3.86 10.44 -2.22
N VAL A 81 2.65 10.69 -1.71
CA VAL A 81 1.60 11.41 -2.45
C VAL A 81 2.07 12.82 -2.81
N HIS A 82 2.70 13.54 -1.87
CA HIS A 82 3.24 14.88 -2.13
C HIS A 82 4.28 14.90 -3.27
N ASN A 83 5.22 13.94 -3.26
CA ASN A 83 6.23 13.84 -4.31
C ASN A 83 5.62 13.47 -5.67
N LEU A 84 4.63 12.56 -5.69
CA LEU A 84 3.91 12.22 -6.92
C LEU A 84 3.13 13.43 -7.46
N ASP A 85 2.50 14.22 -6.59
CA ASP A 85 1.79 15.44 -6.99
C ASP A 85 2.72 16.43 -7.69
N ILE A 86 3.90 16.67 -7.10
CA ILE A 86 4.91 17.58 -7.66
C ILE A 86 5.41 17.06 -9.01
N HIS A 87 5.76 15.77 -9.06
CA HIS A 87 6.39 15.18 -10.23
C HIS A 87 5.43 15.10 -11.43
N PHE A 88 4.22 14.57 -11.21
CA PHE A 88 3.24 14.36 -12.26
C PHE A 88 2.32 15.56 -12.50
N LYS A 89 2.43 16.61 -11.66
CA LYS A 89 1.54 17.79 -11.64
C LYS A 89 0.06 17.36 -11.58
N ASN A 90 -0.22 16.31 -10.81
CA ASN A 90 -1.54 15.71 -10.70
C ASN A 90 -1.79 15.23 -9.26
N SER A 91 -2.91 15.65 -8.66
CA SER A 91 -3.25 15.38 -7.26
C SER A 91 -4.19 14.19 -7.05
N THR A 92 -4.18 13.21 -7.95
CA THR A 92 -5.11 12.07 -7.95
C THR A 92 -4.63 10.84 -7.18
N SER A 93 -3.39 10.83 -6.72
CA SER A 93 -2.83 9.68 -5.99
C SER A 93 -3.56 9.48 -4.66
N CYS A 94 -3.96 8.24 -4.37
CA CYS A 94 -4.57 7.85 -3.10
C CYS A 94 -3.84 6.64 -2.52
N VAL A 95 -3.76 6.53 -1.19
CA VAL A 95 -3.14 5.40 -0.50
C VAL A 95 -4.09 4.86 0.56
N ALA A 96 -4.35 3.55 0.50
CA ALA A 96 -5.01 2.82 1.57
C ALA A 96 -3.95 2.08 2.40
N LEU A 97 -4.08 2.12 3.73
CA LEU A 97 -3.20 1.43 4.68
C LEU A 97 -4.00 0.42 5.50
N ASP A 98 -3.45 -0.77 5.72
CA ASP A 98 -4.04 -1.77 6.63
C ASP A 98 -3.07 -2.10 7.75
N THR A 99 -3.55 -2.11 8.99
CA THR A 99 -2.74 -2.52 10.14
C THR A 99 -2.24 -3.93 9.96
N PHE A 100 -0.95 -4.09 10.26
CA PHE A 100 -0.28 -5.37 10.19
C PHE A 100 -0.78 -6.33 11.25
N ASP A 101 -1.33 -7.44 10.77
CA ASP A 101 -1.88 -8.50 11.58
C ASP A 101 -1.48 -9.83 10.94
N PRO A 102 -0.58 -10.61 11.56
CA PRO A 102 -0.11 -11.89 11.03
C PRO A 102 -1.17 -12.99 11.05
N SER A 103 -2.31 -12.79 11.71
CA SER A 103 -3.43 -13.73 11.68
C SER A 103 -4.27 -13.62 10.39
N LYS A 104 -4.15 -12.52 9.65
CA LYS A 104 -4.89 -12.30 8.40
C LYS A 104 -4.26 -13.08 7.25
N THR A 105 -5.09 -13.58 6.33
CA THR A 105 -4.61 -14.14 5.07
C THR A 105 -4.26 -13.02 4.08
N TYR A 106 -3.50 -13.33 3.03
CA TYR A 106 -3.21 -12.36 1.97
C TYR A 106 -4.49 -11.86 1.28
N GLN A 107 -5.52 -12.70 1.16
CA GLN A 107 -6.82 -12.30 0.63
C GLN A 107 -7.51 -11.29 1.55
N ASN A 108 -7.44 -11.49 2.87
CA ASN A 108 -8.03 -10.56 3.83
C ASN A 108 -7.34 -9.18 3.76
N VAL A 109 -6.00 -9.16 3.73
CA VAL A 109 -5.22 -7.91 3.55
C VAL A 109 -5.64 -7.20 2.27
N LEU A 110 -5.65 -7.90 1.14
CA LEU A 110 -5.98 -7.30 -0.16
C LEU A 110 -7.43 -6.79 -0.21
N ASN A 111 -8.38 -7.54 0.34
CA ASN A 111 -9.78 -7.15 0.37
C ASN A 111 -10.00 -5.90 1.24
N ARG A 112 -9.36 -5.83 2.41
CA ARG A 112 -9.42 -4.66 3.29
C ARG A 112 -8.83 -3.43 2.62
N LEU A 113 -7.64 -3.55 2.03
CA LEU A 113 -7.03 -2.45 1.27
C LEU A 113 -7.91 -1.94 0.14
N LYS A 114 -8.58 -2.84 -0.59
CA LYS A 114 -9.54 -2.44 -1.65
C LYS A 114 -10.78 -1.74 -1.09
N GLN A 115 -11.31 -2.19 0.04
CA GLN A 115 -12.44 -1.53 0.70
C GLN A 115 -12.06 -0.13 1.17
N ILE A 116 -10.91 0.00 1.84
CA ILE A 116 -10.38 1.30 2.29
C ILE A 116 -10.19 2.22 1.09
N MET A 117 -9.54 1.75 0.02
CA MET A 117 -9.34 2.53 -1.21
C MET A 117 -10.66 2.99 -1.85
N THR A 118 -11.68 2.13 -1.83
CA THR A 118 -13.01 2.46 -2.36
C THR A 118 -13.63 3.62 -1.58
N GLU A 119 -13.53 3.60 -0.26
CA GLU A 119 -14.02 4.70 0.58
C GLU A 119 -13.16 5.96 0.45
N THR A 120 -11.83 5.85 0.45
CA THR A 120 -10.91 6.99 0.27
C THR A 120 -11.24 7.76 -1.00
N ARG A 121 -11.49 7.05 -2.12
CA ARG A 121 -11.77 7.68 -3.42
C ARG A 121 -13.13 8.40 -3.49
N LYS A 122 -14.02 8.23 -2.51
CA LYS A 122 -15.28 9.01 -2.43
C LYS A 122 -15.04 10.45 -1.96
N ASN A 123 -13.93 10.72 -1.26
CA ASN A 123 -13.62 12.04 -0.73
C ASN A 123 -12.36 12.61 -1.38
N PRO A 124 -12.46 13.63 -2.26
CA PRO A 124 -11.29 14.19 -2.95
C PRO A 124 -10.32 14.94 -2.02
N TYR A 125 -10.74 15.28 -0.79
CA TYR A 125 -9.92 16.02 0.17
C TYR A 125 -9.06 15.12 1.06
N VAL A 126 -9.38 13.82 1.13
CA VAL A 126 -8.62 12.86 1.94
C VAL A 126 -8.08 11.76 1.03
N ARG A 127 -6.76 11.72 0.92
CA ARG A 127 -6.06 10.86 -0.04
C ARG A 127 -5.31 9.70 0.61
N ILE A 128 -5.31 9.65 1.95
CA ILE A 128 -4.66 8.59 2.71
C ILE A 128 -5.59 8.23 3.86
N GLU A 129 -5.99 6.96 3.93
CA GLU A 129 -6.85 6.45 4.99
C GLU A 129 -6.36 5.08 5.47
N THR A 130 -6.70 4.78 6.71
CA THR A 130 -6.50 3.48 7.37
C THR A 130 -7.81 2.71 7.38
N GLU A 131 -7.86 1.53 8.02
CA GLU A 131 -9.09 0.78 8.21
C GLU A 131 -10.18 1.50 9.00
N ASP A 132 -9.86 2.58 9.72
CA ASP A 132 -10.82 3.32 10.52
C ASP A 132 -11.98 3.87 9.67
N ILE A 133 -11.72 4.17 8.39
CA ILE A 133 -12.76 4.62 7.46
C ILE A 133 -13.87 3.59 7.25
N LEU A 134 -13.61 2.30 7.49
CA LEU A 134 -14.60 1.24 7.32
C LEU A 134 -15.66 1.20 8.43
N TYR A 135 -15.46 1.98 9.50
CA TYR A 135 -16.36 2.04 10.65
C TYR A 135 -17.01 3.41 10.85
N ARG A 136 -16.81 4.34 9.90
CA ARG A 136 -17.39 5.69 9.93
C ARG A 136 -18.82 5.73 9.38
#